data_AF-A0A117SVT6-F1
#
_entry.id   AF-A0A117SVT6-F1
#
_cell.length_a   1.000
_cell.length_b   1.000
_cell.length_c   1.000
_cell.angle_alpha   90.00
_cell.angle_beta   90.00
_cell.angle_gamma   90.00
#
_symmetry.space_group_name_H-M   'P 1'
#
loop_
_entity.id
_entity.type
_entity.pdbx_description
1 polymer ?
#
loop_
_entity_poly.entity_id
_entity_poly.type
_entity_poly.pdbx_seq_one_letter_code
_entity_poly.pdbx_strand_id
1 'polypeptide(L)'
;MLPRIVLTIGHPCVRIKMSGRSMAIVMDSKGRINFAKECRGRHIKIKPFRSIDSTDTVERPLIGRGSYYFTIYTVYRGEAFMYDITISKQGKVEQYRDEAGEDLVRGAVVSEPTAQYLRFILETLLDRYLVTPTPILIMSAKLTIDSAMIDHIIRPHASNDYASSEYRVYHSPGFMAAVKSLTPHRSDVTVIGRIDRADSFKVASLDVLLKSSIIHSMTLGRSSRIPIGIDVFYPVTRRLFAHQRSA
;
A
#
# COMPACT_ATOMS: atom_id res chain seq x y z
N MET A 1 -1.00 -17.15 -2.14
CA MET A 1 -1.84 -15.97 -2.41
C MET A 1 -2.22 -15.98 -3.88
N LEU A 2 -3.47 -15.63 -4.21
CA LEU A 2 -3.94 -15.54 -5.60
C LEU A 2 -3.45 -14.23 -6.25
N PRO A 3 -3.31 -14.18 -7.59
CA PRO A 3 -3.10 -12.94 -8.30
C PRO A 3 -4.25 -11.95 -8.04
N ARG A 4 -3.94 -10.66 -7.92
CA ARG A 4 -4.94 -9.60 -7.79
C ARG A 4 -5.10 -8.90 -9.13
N ILE A 5 -6.34 -8.74 -9.56
CA ILE A 5 -6.70 -8.03 -10.78
C ILE A 5 -7.12 -6.62 -10.38
N VAL A 6 -6.46 -5.62 -10.96
CA VAL A 6 -6.70 -4.21 -10.65
C VAL A 6 -7.13 -3.48 -11.91
N LEU A 7 -8.26 -2.78 -11.82
CA LEU A 7 -8.78 -1.90 -12.85
C LEU A 7 -8.52 -0.45 -12.48
N THR A 8 -8.14 0.34 -13.47
CA THR A 8 -7.90 1.79 -13.37
C THR A 8 -8.42 2.47 -14.63
N ILE A 9 -8.38 3.80 -14.71
CA ILE A 9 -8.84 4.52 -15.91
C ILE A 9 -8.04 4.09 -17.15
N GLY A 10 -6.72 3.91 -17.02
CA GLY A 10 -5.86 3.43 -18.11
C GLY A 10 -5.94 1.92 -18.35
N HIS A 11 -6.50 1.17 -17.39
CA HIS A 11 -6.61 -0.29 -17.43
C HIS A 11 -8.05 -0.70 -17.05
N PRO A 12 -9.04 -0.40 -17.90
CA PRO A 12 -10.42 -0.30 -17.44
C PRO A 12 -11.17 -1.64 -17.44
N CYS A 13 -10.60 -2.73 -17.97
CA CYS A 13 -11.38 -3.95 -18.07
C CYS A 13 -10.56 -5.24 -18.02
N VAL A 14 -11.24 -6.31 -17.64
CA VAL A 14 -10.74 -7.69 -17.64
C VAL A 14 -11.75 -8.61 -18.32
N ARG A 15 -11.24 -9.55 -19.13
CA ARG A 15 -12.04 -10.61 -19.74
C ARG A 15 -11.97 -11.86 -18.88
N ILE A 16 -13.12 -12.46 -18.60
CA ILE A 16 -13.24 -13.71 -17.84
C ILE A 16 -13.84 -14.82 -18.71
N LYS A 17 -13.27 -16.03 -18.60
CA LYS A 17 -13.77 -17.23 -19.30
C LYS A 17 -14.28 -18.25 -18.30
N MET A 18 -15.57 -18.55 -18.41
CA MET A 18 -16.29 -19.60 -17.66
C MET A 18 -16.53 -20.80 -18.58
N SER A 19 -17.04 -21.91 -18.03
CA SER A 19 -17.36 -23.10 -18.83
C SER A 19 -18.47 -22.78 -19.83
N GLY A 20 -18.11 -22.61 -21.11
CA GLY A 20 -19.06 -22.34 -22.20
C GLY A 20 -19.53 -20.89 -22.32
N ARG A 21 -19.00 -19.95 -21.53
CA ARG A 21 -19.36 -18.52 -21.61
C ARG A 21 -18.15 -17.63 -21.39
N SER A 22 -18.16 -16.47 -22.04
CA SER A 22 -17.21 -15.38 -21.80
C SER A 22 -17.96 -14.14 -21.34
N MET A 23 -17.33 -13.35 -20.50
CA MET A 23 -17.86 -12.08 -20.01
C MET A 23 -16.69 -11.11 -19.81
N ALA A 24 -16.96 -9.83 -19.83
CA ALA A 24 -16.01 -8.80 -19.44
C ALA A 24 -16.53 -8.05 -18.21
N ILE A 25 -15.59 -7.64 -17.36
CA ILE A 25 -15.85 -6.75 -16.24
C ILE A 25 -15.14 -5.44 -16.55
N VAL A 26 -15.89 -4.34 -16.55
CA VAL A 26 -15.44 -3.03 -17.00
C VAL A 26 -15.66 -2.03 -15.88
N MET A 27 -14.66 -1.20 -15.61
CA MET A 27 -14.76 -0.08 -14.69
C MET A 27 -15.35 1.13 -15.43
N ASP A 28 -16.39 1.73 -14.87
CA ASP A 28 -16.98 2.96 -15.41
C ASP A 28 -16.19 4.22 -15.03
N SER A 29 -16.67 5.37 -15.51
CA SER A 29 -16.07 6.68 -15.25
C SER A 29 -16.16 7.13 -13.80
N LYS A 30 -16.82 6.39 -12.91
CA LYS A 30 -16.94 6.64 -11.47
C LYS A 30 -16.20 5.59 -10.63
N GLY A 31 -15.41 4.70 -11.25
CA GLY A 31 -14.68 3.66 -10.55
C GLY A 31 -15.52 2.45 -10.12
N ARG A 32 -16.76 2.31 -10.62
CA ARG A 32 -17.63 1.15 -10.32
C ARG A 32 -17.49 0.09 -11.41
N ILE A 33 -17.66 -1.18 -11.04
CA ILE A 33 -17.64 -2.26 -12.02
C ILE A 33 -19.01 -2.47 -12.66
N ASN A 34 -19.01 -2.84 -13.94
CA ASN A 34 -20.16 -3.28 -14.71
C ASN A 34 -19.81 -4.54 -15.50
N PHE A 35 -20.82 -5.33 -15.84
CA PHE A 35 -20.66 -6.55 -16.63
C PHE A 35 -21.04 -6.28 -18.09
N ALA A 36 -20.17 -6.69 -19.01
CA ALA A 36 -20.36 -6.55 -20.44
C ALA A 36 -20.11 -7.89 -21.15
N LYS A 37 -20.60 -8.04 -22.39
CA LYS A 37 -20.28 -9.22 -23.20
C LYS A 37 -18.79 -9.26 -23.56
N GLU A 38 -18.25 -8.12 -23.94
CA GLU A 38 -16.86 -7.96 -24.34
C GLU A 38 -16.31 -6.61 -23.88
N CYS A 39 -14.98 -6.50 -23.85
CA CYS A 39 -14.28 -5.24 -23.68
C CYS A 39 -12.98 -5.26 -24.48
N ARG A 40 -12.52 -4.08 -24.90
CA ARG A 40 -11.18 -3.87 -25.47
C ARG A 40 -10.39 -3.01 -24.49
N GLY A 41 -9.39 -3.61 -23.87
CA GLY A 41 -8.60 -2.95 -22.83
C GLY A 41 -7.68 -3.95 -22.13
N ARG A 42 -6.85 -3.40 -21.24
CA ARG A 42 -5.95 -4.16 -20.38
C ARG A 42 -6.40 -4.00 -18.92
N HIS A 43 -5.97 -4.92 -18.07
CA HIS A 43 -6.02 -4.82 -16.62
C HIS A 43 -4.59 -4.89 -16.07
N ILE A 44 -4.42 -4.45 -14.82
CA ILE A 44 -3.18 -4.69 -14.07
C ILE A 44 -3.34 -6.01 -13.31
N LYS A 45 -2.31 -6.85 -13.35
CA LYS A 45 -2.26 -8.13 -12.64
C LYS A 45 -1.07 -8.15 -11.69
N ILE A 46 -1.34 -8.11 -10.40
CA ILE A 46 -0.32 -8.23 -9.35
C ILE A 46 -0.18 -9.71 -9.00
N LYS A 47 0.92 -10.33 -9.45
CA LYS A 47 1.31 -11.69 -9.10
C LYS A 47 2.24 -11.64 -7.87
N PRO A 48 1.78 -12.06 -6.68
CA PRO A 48 2.58 -11.97 -5.46
C PRO A 48 3.98 -12.57 -5.63
N PHE A 49 4.99 -11.83 -5.20
CA PHE A 49 6.43 -12.17 -5.21
C PHE A 49 7.01 -12.47 -6.61
N ARG A 50 6.30 -12.11 -7.68
CA ARG A 50 6.71 -12.45 -9.05
C ARG A 50 6.75 -11.26 -9.98
N SER A 51 5.62 -10.59 -10.19
CA SER A 51 5.55 -9.45 -11.13
C SER A 51 4.27 -8.64 -10.95
N ILE A 52 4.29 -7.43 -11.52
CA ILE A 52 3.10 -6.62 -11.77
C ILE A 52 3.04 -6.43 -13.29
N ASP A 53 1.98 -6.91 -13.93
CA ASP A 53 1.88 -6.86 -15.39
C ASP A 53 0.67 -6.04 -15.81
N SER A 54 0.80 -5.22 -16.85
CA SER A 54 -0.36 -4.78 -17.64
C SER A 54 -0.64 -5.84 -18.68
N THR A 55 -1.86 -6.37 -18.75
CA THR A 55 -2.16 -7.51 -19.63
C THR A 55 -3.61 -7.48 -20.10
N ASP A 56 -3.87 -8.08 -21.25
CA ASP A 56 -5.21 -8.30 -21.80
C ASP A 56 -5.62 -9.78 -21.70
N THR A 57 -4.83 -10.61 -20.99
CA THR A 57 -5.06 -12.05 -20.91
C THR A 57 -6.43 -12.38 -20.34
N VAL A 58 -7.10 -13.36 -20.92
CA VAL A 58 -8.39 -13.82 -20.39
C VAL A 58 -8.17 -14.57 -19.07
N GLU A 59 -8.81 -14.08 -18.02
CA GLU A 59 -8.72 -14.65 -16.68
C GLU A 59 -9.73 -15.78 -16.49
N ARG A 60 -9.40 -16.73 -15.60
CA ARG A 60 -10.28 -17.84 -15.24
C ARG A 60 -10.69 -17.67 -13.78
N PRO A 61 -12.00 -17.66 -13.48
CA PRO A 61 -12.48 -17.60 -12.10
C PRO A 61 -12.23 -18.90 -11.35
N LEU A 62 -12.21 -18.80 -10.03
CA LEU A 62 -12.22 -19.97 -9.16
C LEU A 62 -13.58 -20.67 -9.28
N ILE A 63 -13.61 -21.99 -9.12
CA ILE A 63 -14.83 -22.79 -9.22
C ILE A 63 -15.11 -23.42 -7.87
N GLY A 64 -16.31 -23.26 -7.35
CA GLY A 64 -16.71 -23.89 -6.08
C GLY A 64 -18.21 -23.92 -5.88
N ARG A 65 -18.73 -25.02 -5.29
CA ARG A 65 -20.16 -25.19 -4.95
C ARG A 65 -21.15 -24.83 -6.07
N GLY A 66 -20.77 -25.08 -7.33
CA GLY A 66 -21.62 -24.77 -8.49
C GLY A 66 -21.61 -23.31 -8.97
N SER A 67 -20.70 -22.48 -8.46
CA SER A 67 -20.53 -21.08 -8.87
C SER A 67 -19.08 -20.78 -9.24
N TYR A 68 -18.90 -19.65 -9.92
CA TYR A 68 -17.62 -19.04 -10.24
C TYR A 68 -17.36 -17.86 -9.31
N TYR A 69 -16.15 -17.75 -8.78
CA TYR A 69 -15.74 -16.66 -7.88
C TYR A 69 -14.59 -15.88 -8.49
N PHE A 70 -14.67 -14.55 -8.36
CA PHE A 70 -13.67 -13.65 -8.89
C PHE A 70 -13.56 -12.41 -8.01
N THR A 71 -12.32 -12.02 -7.67
CA THR A 71 -12.06 -10.80 -6.92
C THR A 71 -11.38 -9.78 -7.82
N ILE A 72 -11.94 -8.58 -7.91
CA ILE A 72 -11.38 -7.46 -8.67
C ILE A 72 -11.21 -6.27 -7.75
N TYR A 73 -10.11 -5.56 -7.95
CA TYR A 73 -9.85 -4.27 -7.33
C TYR A 73 -10.07 -3.16 -8.34
N THR A 74 -10.63 -2.04 -7.91
CA THR A 74 -10.68 -0.80 -8.70
C THR A 74 -9.90 0.27 -7.96
N VAL A 75 -9.06 1.01 -8.66
CA VAL A 75 -8.38 2.19 -8.11
C VAL A 75 -8.70 3.39 -9.00
N TYR A 76 -9.37 4.38 -8.42
CA TYR A 76 -9.92 5.51 -9.14
C TYR A 76 -9.93 6.76 -8.26
N ARG A 77 -9.29 7.84 -8.73
CA ARG A 77 -9.30 9.20 -8.14
C ARG A 77 -9.26 9.24 -6.60
N GLY A 78 -8.27 8.58 -5.98
CA GLY A 78 -8.10 8.59 -4.53
C GLY A 78 -8.98 7.60 -3.77
N GLU A 79 -9.72 6.75 -4.46
CA GLU A 79 -10.47 5.64 -3.88
C GLU A 79 -9.98 4.29 -4.39
N ALA A 80 -10.01 3.28 -3.53
CA ALA A 80 -9.71 1.91 -3.87
C ALA A 80 -10.78 0.96 -3.27
N PHE A 81 -11.36 0.12 -4.11
CA PHE A 81 -12.40 -0.84 -3.71
C PHE A 81 -12.05 -2.25 -4.15
N MET A 82 -12.49 -3.23 -3.36
CA MET A 82 -12.47 -4.64 -3.68
C MET A 82 -13.90 -5.08 -4.01
N TYR A 83 -14.04 -5.89 -5.05
CA TYR A 83 -15.29 -6.51 -5.46
C TYR A 83 -15.13 -8.01 -5.46
N ASP A 84 -15.87 -8.68 -4.59
CA ASP A 84 -16.02 -10.13 -4.61
C ASP A 84 -17.26 -10.49 -5.42
N ILE A 85 -17.03 -11.17 -6.53
CA ILE A 85 -18.03 -11.45 -7.56
C ILE A 85 -18.30 -12.95 -7.56
N THR A 86 -19.56 -13.30 -7.37
CA THR A 86 -20.05 -14.68 -7.51
C THR A 86 -20.97 -14.76 -8.72
N ILE A 87 -20.69 -15.70 -9.62
CA ILE A 87 -21.50 -15.96 -10.81
C ILE A 87 -22.02 -17.39 -10.75
N SER A 88 -23.34 -17.57 -10.65
CA SER A 88 -23.94 -18.90 -10.66
C SER A 88 -23.82 -19.55 -12.05
N LYS A 89 -23.90 -20.88 -12.13
CA LYS A 89 -23.96 -21.58 -13.44
C LYS A 89 -25.15 -21.17 -14.30
N GLN A 90 -26.25 -20.72 -13.71
CA GLN A 90 -27.40 -20.17 -14.45
C GLN A 90 -27.11 -18.76 -15.01
N GLY A 91 -26.06 -18.08 -14.52
CA GLY A 91 -25.65 -16.75 -14.95
C GLY A 91 -26.13 -15.61 -14.05
N LYS A 92 -26.67 -15.92 -12.85
CA LYS A 92 -26.97 -14.89 -11.85
C LYS A 92 -25.66 -14.34 -11.31
N VAL A 93 -25.53 -13.01 -11.26
CA VAL A 93 -24.34 -12.34 -10.75
C VAL A 93 -24.67 -11.67 -9.43
N GLU A 94 -23.84 -11.94 -8.42
CA GLU A 94 -23.87 -11.30 -7.11
C GLU A 94 -22.51 -10.65 -6.88
N GLN A 95 -22.51 -9.43 -6.34
CA GLN A 95 -21.28 -8.70 -6.04
C GLN A 95 -21.34 -8.12 -4.64
N TYR A 96 -20.25 -8.29 -3.90
CA TYR A 96 -20.00 -7.60 -2.64
C TYR A 96 -18.89 -6.59 -2.85
N ARG A 97 -19.08 -5.36 -2.36
CA ARG A 97 -18.10 -4.28 -2.49
C ARG A 97 -17.61 -3.90 -1.10
N ASP A 98 -16.30 -3.82 -0.97
CA ASP A 98 -15.62 -3.35 0.24
C ASP A 98 -14.51 -2.35 -0.11
N GLU A 99 -14.00 -1.64 0.88
CA GLU A 99 -12.80 -0.82 0.74
C GLU A 99 -11.57 -1.72 0.56
N ALA A 100 -10.76 -1.45 -0.46
CA ALA A 100 -9.51 -2.19 -0.64
C ALA A 100 -8.50 -1.73 0.41
N GLY A 101 -7.92 -2.67 1.16
CA GLY A 101 -6.87 -2.39 2.14
C GLY A 101 -5.45 -2.65 1.62
N GLU A 102 -4.53 -2.74 2.58
CA GLU A 102 -3.10 -2.98 2.37
C GLU A 102 -2.79 -4.36 1.76
N ASP A 103 -3.72 -5.31 1.86
CA ASP A 103 -3.57 -6.62 1.22
C ASP A 103 -3.48 -6.50 -0.31
N LEU A 104 -3.99 -5.41 -0.91
CA LEU A 104 -3.86 -5.11 -2.33
C LEU A 104 -2.39 -5.10 -2.80
N VAL A 105 -1.47 -4.61 -1.97
CA VAL A 105 -0.04 -4.47 -2.32
C VAL A 105 0.87 -5.52 -1.67
N ARG A 106 0.29 -6.45 -0.90
CA ARG A 106 1.06 -7.50 -0.22
C ARG A 106 1.81 -8.43 -1.18
N GLY A 107 3.10 -8.60 -1.02
CA GLY A 107 3.95 -9.32 -1.97
C GLY A 107 4.10 -8.63 -3.33
N ALA A 108 3.82 -7.33 -3.45
CA ALA A 108 4.11 -6.60 -4.69
C ALA A 108 5.62 -6.55 -4.94
N VAL A 109 6.04 -6.87 -6.16
CA VAL A 109 7.41 -6.66 -6.64
C VAL A 109 7.47 -5.26 -7.24
N VAL A 110 8.44 -4.46 -6.81
CA VAL A 110 8.64 -3.11 -7.33
C VAL A 110 9.82 -3.13 -8.29
N SER A 111 9.51 -2.97 -9.57
CA SER A 111 10.51 -2.86 -10.62
C SER A 111 10.00 -1.90 -11.67
N GLU A 112 10.90 -1.17 -12.33
CA GLU A 112 10.50 -0.39 -13.49
C GLU A 112 10.20 -1.32 -14.67
N PRO A 113 9.23 -0.98 -15.56
CA PRO A 113 8.38 0.21 -15.58
C PRO A 113 7.06 0.07 -14.80
N THR A 114 6.90 -0.98 -14.00
CA THR A 114 5.62 -1.37 -13.39
C THR A 114 5.41 -0.72 -12.02
N ALA A 115 6.48 -0.14 -11.45
CA ALA A 115 6.46 0.70 -10.27
C ALA A 115 5.48 1.87 -10.36
N GLN A 116 5.22 2.41 -11.56
CA GLN A 116 4.22 3.47 -11.75
C GLN A 116 2.79 3.04 -11.36
N TYR A 117 2.43 1.77 -11.62
CA TYR A 117 1.13 1.23 -11.23
C TYR A 117 1.02 1.12 -9.72
N LEU A 118 2.11 0.65 -9.10
CA LEU A 118 2.17 0.53 -7.65
C LEU A 118 2.16 1.90 -6.98
N ARG A 119 2.85 2.91 -7.53
CA ARG A 119 2.82 4.30 -7.06
C ARG A 119 1.38 4.81 -6.99
N PHE A 120 0.62 4.68 -8.08
CA PHE A 120 -0.77 5.12 -8.13
C PHE A 120 -1.65 4.43 -7.07
N ILE A 121 -1.45 3.12 -6.88
CA ILE A 121 -2.18 2.34 -5.86
C ILE A 121 -1.80 2.80 -4.45
N LEU A 122 -0.51 2.92 -4.16
CA LEU A 122 0.01 3.32 -2.84
C LEU A 122 -0.39 4.75 -2.48
N GLU A 123 -0.27 5.69 -3.42
CA GLU A 123 -0.73 7.08 -3.24
C GLU A 123 -2.21 7.09 -2.88
N THR A 124 -3.04 6.33 -3.60
CA THR A 124 -4.48 6.22 -3.30
C THR A 124 -4.75 5.67 -1.90
N LEU A 125 -4.06 4.60 -1.50
CA LEU A 125 -4.23 4.02 -0.17
C LEU A 125 -3.79 4.99 0.95
N LEU A 126 -2.66 5.68 0.75
CA LEU A 126 -2.16 6.68 1.70
C LEU A 126 -3.06 7.91 1.76
N ASP A 127 -3.52 8.44 0.63
CA ASP A 127 -4.38 9.62 0.59
C ASP A 127 -5.71 9.37 1.29
N ARG A 128 -6.37 8.26 0.99
CA ARG A 128 -7.58 7.85 1.71
C ARG A 128 -7.32 7.70 3.21
N TYR A 129 -6.15 7.18 3.57
CA TYR A 129 -5.75 7.02 4.95
C TYR A 129 -5.56 8.37 5.69
N LEU A 130 -5.17 9.43 4.98
CA LEU A 130 -4.97 10.76 5.54
C LEU A 130 -6.26 11.58 5.68
N VAL A 131 -7.35 11.21 5.00
CA VAL A 131 -8.64 11.93 5.07
C VAL A 131 -9.24 11.93 6.47
N THR A 132 -9.00 10.89 7.27
CA THR A 132 -9.54 10.80 8.62
C THR A 132 -8.71 11.63 9.60
N PRO A 133 -9.29 12.61 10.31
CA PRO A 133 -8.56 13.52 11.19
C PRO A 133 -8.19 12.84 12.51
N THR A 134 -7.20 11.96 12.48
CA THR A 134 -6.65 11.31 13.68
C THR A 134 -5.26 11.86 13.94
N PRO A 135 -4.89 12.17 15.20
CA PRO A 135 -3.69 12.93 15.48
C PRO A 135 -2.40 12.19 15.09
N ILE A 136 -2.39 10.85 15.13
CA ILE A 136 -1.20 10.04 14.86
C ILE A 136 -1.48 9.03 13.74
N LEU A 137 -0.56 9.02 12.78
CA LEU A 137 -0.51 8.16 11.61
C LEU A 137 0.65 7.18 11.76
N ILE A 138 0.41 5.89 11.54
CA ILE A 138 1.43 4.85 11.58
C ILE A 138 1.38 4.07 10.28
N MET A 139 2.54 3.81 9.70
CA MET A 139 2.75 2.82 8.66
C MET A 139 3.79 1.84 9.16
N SER A 140 3.50 0.55 9.13
CA SER A 140 4.46 -0.51 9.39
C SER A 140 4.56 -1.41 8.17
N ALA A 141 5.77 -1.69 7.70
CA ALA A 141 6.00 -2.50 6.51
C ALA A 141 7.18 -3.46 6.69
N LYS A 142 7.06 -4.63 6.07
CA LYS A 142 8.13 -5.62 5.94
C LYS A 142 8.61 -5.62 4.50
N LEU A 143 9.87 -5.32 4.27
CA LEU A 143 10.38 -4.96 2.95
C LEU A 143 11.64 -5.74 2.59
N THR A 144 11.76 -6.12 1.32
CA THR A 144 13.07 -6.40 0.73
C THR A 144 13.62 -5.08 0.22
N ILE A 145 14.60 -4.52 0.92
CA ILE A 145 15.21 -3.24 0.64
C ILE A 145 16.58 -3.20 1.31
N ASP A 146 17.54 -2.54 0.67
CA ASP A 146 18.84 -2.28 1.27
C ASP A 146 18.67 -1.33 2.47
N SER A 147 19.16 -1.76 3.63
CA SER A 147 19.14 -0.95 4.85
C SER A 147 19.82 0.42 4.68
N ALA A 148 20.85 0.54 3.84
CA ALA A 148 21.51 1.83 3.57
C ALA A 148 20.61 2.76 2.74
N MET A 149 19.81 2.20 1.83
CA MET A 149 18.87 2.97 1.01
C MET A 149 17.76 3.59 1.86
N ILE A 150 17.30 2.88 2.89
CA ILE A 150 16.31 3.41 3.84
C ILE A 150 16.83 4.70 4.50
N ASP A 151 18.12 4.75 4.85
CA ASP A 151 18.71 5.90 5.53
C ASP A 151 18.64 7.16 4.66
N HIS A 152 18.91 7.03 3.37
CA HIS A 152 18.80 8.14 2.41
C HIS A 152 17.37 8.65 2.23
N ILE A 153 16.36 7.78 2.41
CA ILE A 153 14.95 8.13 2.26
C ILE A 153 14.41 8.79 3.53
N ILE A 154 14.76 8.25 4.70
CA ILE A 154 14.14 8.66 5.97
C ILE A 154 14.86 9.87 6.59
N ARG A 155 16.20 9.94 6.49
CA ARG A 155 17.01 10.98 7.14
C ARG A 155 16.58 12.41 6.78
N PRO A 156 16.17 12.76 5.54
CA PRO A 156 15.67 14.10 5.23
C PRO A 156 14.44 14.55 6.02
N HIS A 157 13.67 13.62 6.59
CA HIS A 157 12.47 13.92 7.38
C HIS A 157 12.73 14.04 8.89
N ALA A 158 13.95 13.71 9.33
CA ALA A 158 14.36 13.66 10.72
C ALA A 158 15.49 14.65 11.00
N SER A 159 15.58 15.13 12.24
CA SER A 159 16.65 16.03 12.68
C SER A 159 17.77 15.29 13.41
N ASN A 160 17.43 14.15 14.03
CA ASN A 160 18.37 13.32 14.78
C ASN A 160 18.10 11.84 14.49
N ASP A 161 19.10 11.03 14.78
CA ASP A 161 19.01 9.59 14.79
C ASP A 161 19.78 9.01 15.97
N TYR A 162 19.35 7.83 16.41
CA TYR A 162 20.12 7.02 17.34
C TYR A 162 19.96 5.54 16.99
N ALA A 163 20.97 4.75 17.35
CA ALA A 163 20.95 3.31 17.19
C ALA A 163 20.74 2.65 18.56
N SER A 164 19.73 1.79 18.64
CA SER A 164 19.59 0.75 19.65
C SER A 164 20.06 -0.57 19.05
N SER A 165 20.41 -1.56 19.90
CA SER A 165 20.96 -2.86 19.47
C SER A 165 20.23 -3.54 18.31
N GLU A 166 18.90 -3.36 18.20
CA GLU A 166 18.08 -3.94 17.12
C GLU A 166 17.48 -2.94 16.14
N TYR A 167 17.50 -1.63 16.46
CA TYR A 167 16.76 -0.61 15.71
C TYR A 167 17.61 0.62 15.47
N ARG A 168 17.52 1.16 14.25
CA ARG A 168 17.90 2.54 13.98
C ARG A 168 16.65 3.39 14.00
N VAL A 169 16.65 4.45 14.79
CA VAL A 169 15.49 5.32 14.97
C VAL A 169 15.86 6.73 14.53
N TYR A 170 15.07 7.24 13.59
CA TYR A 170 15.11 8.59 13.05
C TYR A 170 13.98 9.38 13.68
N HIS A 171 14.23 10.59 14.16
CA HIS A 171 13.18 11.39 14.77
C HIS A 171 13.33 12.90 14.58
N SER A 172 12.19 13.58 14.56
CA SER A 172 12.04 15.02 14.67
C SER A 172 10.70 15.32 15.37
N PRO A 173 10.44 16.56 15.82
CA PRO A 173 9.15 16.90 16.40
C PRO A 173 7.98 16.51 15.47
N GLY A 174 7.14 15.58 15.94
CA GLY A 174 5.98 15.07 15.21
C GLY A 174 6.27 14.06 14.09
N PHE A 175 7.49 13.55 13.99
CA PHE A 175 7.84 12.48 13.05
C PHE A 175 8.86 11.52 13.67
N MET A 176 8.65 10.23 13.47
CA MET A 176 9.58 9.20 13.88
C MET A 176 9.58 8.08 12.84
N ALA A 177 10.72 7.47 12.59
CA ALA A 177 10.78 6.21 11.88
C ALA A 177 11.75 5.25 12.56
N ALA A 178 11.34 4.01 12.73
CA ALA A 178 12.14 2.93 13.29
C ALA A 178 12.42 1.89 12.22
N VAL A 179 13.68 1.49 12.09
CA VAL A 179 14.17 0.54 11.10
C VAL A 179 14.88 -0.60 11.81
N LYS A 180 14.34 -1.81 11.68
CA LYS A 180 14.99 -3.04 12.11
C LYS A 180 15.53 -3.78 10.90
N SER A 181 16.85 -3.89 10.81
CA SER A 181 17.50 -4.71 9.79
C SER A 181 17.42 -6.18 10.23
N LEU A 182 16.72 -7.00 9.46
CA LEU A 182 16.66 -8.46 9.67
C LEU A 182 17.81 -9.15 8.92
N THR A 183 18.12 -8.64 7.73
CA THR A 183 19.30 -8.97 6.91
C THR A 183 19.71 -7.72 6.13
N PRO A 184 20.87 -7.66 5.47
CA PRO A 184 21.28 -6.49 4.69
C PRO A 184 20.25 -6.01 3.65
N HIS A 185 19.41 -6.92 3.16
CA HIS A 185 18.37 -6.65 2.15
C HIS A 185 16.94 -6.87 2.66
N ARG A 186 16.74 -7.04 3.96
CA ARG A 186 15.41 -7.24 4.55
C ARG A 186 15.26 -6.39 5.79
N SER A 187 14.28 -5.49 5.77
CA SER A 187 14.05 -4.56 6.86
C SER A 187 12.57 -4.49 7.23
N ASP A 188 12.32 -4.40 8.52
CA ASP A 188 11.03 -3.98 9.05
C ASP A 188 11.12 -2.47 9.32
N VAL A 189 10.22 -1.71 8.70
CA VAL A 189 10.20 -0.25 8.79
C VAL A 189 8.87 0.17 9.40
N THR A 190 8.93 1.06 10.38
CA THR A 190 7.75 1.73 10.93
C THR A 190 7.94 3.22 10.83
N VAL A 191 7.02 3.92 10.15
CA VAL A 191 6.98 5.38 10.04
C VAL A 191 5.78 5.86 10.85
N ILE A 192 6.01 6.85 11.70
CA ILE A 192 5.01 7.46 12.57
C ILE A 192 5.05 8.97 12.34
N GLY A 193 3.89 9.56 12.09
CA GLY A 193 3.75 11.00 11.92
C GLY A 193 2.55 11.54 12.68
N ARG A 194 2.68 12.74 13.22
CA ARG A 194 1.52 13.54 13.60
C ARG A 194 0.81 14.05 12.35
N ILE A 195 -0.48 14.34 12.45
CA ILE A 195 -1.29 14.83 11.32
C ILE A 195 -0.78 16.18 10.76
N ASP A 196 -0.18 17.03 11.58
CA ASP A 196 0.48 18.28 11.15
C ASP A 196 1.79 18.05 10.39
N ARG A 197 2.27 16.80 10.34
CA ARG A 197 3.42 16.33 9.56
C ARG A 197 2.99 15.27 8.52
N ALA A 198 1.72 15.27 8.10
CA ALA A 198 1.16 14.30 7.15
C ALA A 198 1.97 14.19 5.85
N ASP A 199 2.49 15.30 5.32
CA ASP A 199 3.31 15.29 4.10
C ASP A 199 4.63 14.54 4.30
N SER A 200 5.34 14.79 5.41
CA SER A 200 6.56 14.05 5.74
C SER A 200 6.27 12.56 5.93
N PHE A 201 5.17 12.22 6.60
CA PHE A 201 4.70 10.84 6.75
C PHE A 201 4.41 10.18 5.40
N LYS A 202 3.66 10.85 4.52
CA LYS A 202 3.25 10.35 3.21
C LYS A 202 4.47 10.12 2.32
N VAL A 203 5.34 11.12 2.19
CA VAL A 203 6.54 11.05 1.34
C VAL A 203 7.46 9.94 1.82
N ALA A 204 7.81 9.92 3.11
CA ALA A 204 8.69 8.88 3.66
C ALA A 204 8.10 7.47 3.47
N SER A 205 6.80 7.30 3.74
CA SER A 205 6.13 6.00 3.59
C SER A 205 6.11 5.55 2.12
N LEU A 206 5.72 6.45 1.21
CA LEU A 206 5.63 6.16 -0.21
C LEU A 206 7.00 5.82 -0.80
N ASP A 207 8.03 6.61 -0.49
CA ASP A 207 9.37 6.42 -1.05
C ASP A 207 10.02 5.14 -0.53
N VAL A 208 9.88 4.83 0.77
CA VAL A 208 10.39 3.56 1.32
C VAL A 208 9.71 2.36 0.63
N LEU A 209 8.39 2.43 0.41
CA LEU A 209 7.65 1.36 -0.27
C LEU A 209 8.07 1.22 -1.73
N LEU A 210 8.21 2.33 -2.46
CA LEU A 210 8.57 2.33 -3.89
C LEU A 210 10.06 2.05 -4.16
N LYS A 211 10.94 2.26 -3.17
CA LYS A 211 12.36 1.91 -3.27
C LYS A 211 12.66 0.49 -2.80
N SER A 212 11.71 -0.17 -2.15
CA SER A 212 11.83 -1.60 -1.86
C SER A 212 11.76 -2.41 -3.14
N SER A 213 12.44 -3.55 -3.23
CA SER A 213 12.26 -4.50 -4.34
C SER A 213 11.00 -5.34 -4.15
N ILE A 214 10.61 -5.61 -2.91
CA ILE A 214 9.40 -6.37 -2.56
C ILE A 214 8.75 -5.77 -1.31
N ILE A 215 7.45 -5.48 -1.39
CA ILE A 215 6.60 -5.16 -0.24
C ILE A 215 6.02 -6.46 0.29
N HIS A 216 6.57 -7.08 1.34
CA HIS A 216 6.03 -8.35 1.86
C HIS A 216 4.68 -8.17 2.53
N SER A 217 4.52 -7.06 3.25
CA SER A 217 3.28 -6.63 3.91
C SER A 217 3.41 -5.17 4.31
N MET A 218 2.30 -4.45 4.34
CA MET A 218 2.19 -3.16 5.01
C MET A 218 0.90 -3.10 5.85
N THR A 219 0.89 -2.22 6.84
CA THR A 219 -0.27 -1.93 7.68
C THR A 219 -0.28 -0.44 7.96
N LEU A 220 -1.43 0.20 7.76
CA LEU A 220 -1.68 1.57 8.15
C LEU A 220 -2.53 1.56 9.43
N GLY A 221 -2.04 2.19 10.49
CA GLY A 221 -2.67 2.16 11.81
C GLY A 221 -2.75 3.55 12.43
N ARG A 222 -3.92 3.93 12.95
CA ARG A 222 -4.14 5.25 13.56
C ARG A 222 -4.11 5.13 15.07
N SER A 223 -3.65 6.18 15.74
CA SER A 223 -3.76 6.31 17.20
C SER A 223 -4.32 7.67 17.58
N SER A 224 -5.35 7.67 18.42
CA SER A 224 -5.86 8.87 19.07
C SER A 224 -5.01 9.29 20.28
N ARG A 225 -4.16 8.39 20.77
CA ARG A 225 -3.20 8.64 21.84
C ARG A 225 -1.84 8.95 21.24
N ILE A 226 -1.17 9.97 21.74
CA ILE A 226 0.25 10.20 21.40
C ILE A 226 1.01 9.01 22.01
N PRO A 227 1.64 8.13 21.22
CA PRO A 227 2.51 7.11 21.78
C PRO A 227 3.58 7.84 22.57
N ILE A 228 3.72 7.49 23.85
CA ILE A 228 4.67 8.10 24.79
C ILE A 228 6.07 8.19 24.18
N GLY A 229 6.44 7.33 23.23
CA GLY A 229 7.69 7.43 22.44
C GLY A 229 7.87 8.70 21.60
N ILE A 230 6.84 9.29 20.98
CA ILE A 230 6.98 10.55 20.21
C ILE A 230 7.33 11.71 21.17
N ASP A 231 6.75 11.69 22.37
CA ASP A 231 6.98 12.70 23.40
C ASP A 231 8.22 12.41 24.27
N VAL A 232 8.68 11.16 24.41
CA VAL A 232 9.90 10.81 25.19
C VAL A 232 11.18 11.23 24.47
N PHE A 233 11.16 11.38 23.14
CA PHE A 233 12.24 12.07 22.41
C PHE A 233 12.16 13.60 22.51
N TYR A 234 11.10 14.14 23.09
CA TYR A 234 10.88 15.59 23.24
C TYR A 234 11.62 16.26 24.42
N PRO A 235 12.04 15.62 25.55
CA PRO A 235 12.63 16.37 26.67
C PRO A 235 14.16 16.28 26.82
N VAL A 236 14.88 15.37 26.15
CA VAL A 236 16.30 15.15 26.52
C VAL A 236 17.26 16.15 25.87
N THR A 237 17.04 16.56 24.61
CA THR A 237 17.96 17.49 23.92
C THR A 237 17.76 18.95 24.33
N ARG A 238 16.54 19.39 24.66
CA ARG A 238 16.33 20.79 25.10
C ARG A 238 16.94 21.09 26.48
N ARG A 239 17.11 20.10 27.36
CA ARG A 239 17.77 20.30 28.66
C ARG A 239 19.30 20.29 28.58
N LEU A 240 19.89 19.56 27.63
CA LEU A 240 21.35 19.51 27.47
C LEU A 240 21.93 20.80 26.86
N PHE A 241 21.21 21.45 25.94
CA PHE A 241 21.67 22.72 25.35
C PHE A 241 21.25 23.98 26.14
N ALA A 242 20.29 23.87 27.06
CA ALA A 242 19.96 24.97 27.97
C ALA A 242 21.01 25.16 29.08
N HIS A 243 21.74 24.10 29.46
CA HIS A 243 22.81 24.18 30.47
C HIS A 243 24.21 24.48 29.93
N GLN A 244 24.41 24.50 28.60
CA GLN A 244 25.69 24.91 27.99
C GLN A 244 25.76 26.39 27.59
N ARG A 245 24.68 27.16 27.80
CA ARG A 245 24.67 28.63 27.57
C ARG A 245 24.74 29.46 28.85
N SER A 246 24.99 28.82 29.99
CA SER A 246 25.07 29.46 31.31
C SER A 246 26.28 28.96 32.11
N ALA A 247 27.42 28.77 31.44
CA ALA A 247 28.72 28.56 32.06
C ALA A 247 29.77 29.37 31.29
#